data_AF-A0A8J8FBP7-F1
#
_entry.id   AF-A0A8J8FBP7-F1
#
_cell.length_a   1.000
_cell.length_b   1.000
_cell.length_c   1.000
_cell.angle_alpha   90.00
_cell.angle_beta   90.00
_cell.angle_gamma   90.00
#
_symmetry.space_group_name_H-M   'P 1'
#
loop_
_entity.id
_entity.type
_entity.pdbx_description
1 polymer ?
#
loop_
_entity_poly.entity_id
_entity_poly.type
_entity_poly.pdbx_seq_one_letter_code
_entity_poly.pdbx_strand_id
1 'polypeptide(L)'
;DIPLHPVFLASIEESDEIILKMEVKNADIFDRTLKELKVETRTGMFILAIRRRDGRWIYNPAGDAEIRNGDLLIMRGPREGEAKMREICEG
;
A
#
# COMPACT_ATOMS: atom_id res chain seq x y z
N ASP A 1 22.31 12.90 10.58
CA ASP A 1 21.96 12.10 9.40
C ASP A 1 23.08 11.11 9.15
N ILE A 2 22.79 9.80 9.24
CA ILE A 2 23.78 8.75 8.96
C ILE A 2 23.41 8.18 7.59
N PRO A 3 24.28 8.32 6.57
CA PRO A 3 23.99 7.77 5.26
C PRO A 3 23.82 6.25 5.38
N LEU A 4 22.78 5.72 4.73
CA LEU A 4 22.53 4.29 4.72
C LEU A 4 23.76 3.57 4.15
N HIS A 5 24.29 2.60 4.89
CA HIS A 5 25.49 1.88 4.43
C HIS A 5 25.18 1.15 3.12
N PRO A 6 26.09 1.12 2.13
CA PRO A 6 25.82 0.55 0.79
C PRO A 6 25.26 -0.88 0.79
N VAL A 7 25.64 -1.69 1.77
CA VAL A 7 25.11 -3.06 1.96
C VAL A 7 23.59 -3.10 2.17
N PHE A 8 23.01 -2.11 2.86
CA PHE A 8 21.56 -2.05 3.04
C PHE A 8 20.84 -1.71 1.74
N LEU A 9 21.41 -0.86 0.89
CA LEU A 9 20.82 -0.53 -0.41
C LEU A 9 20.81 -1.75 -1.34
N ALA A 10 21.94 -2.45 -1.43
CA ALA A 10 22.05 -3.69 -2.21
C ALA A 10 21.03 -4.74 -1.72
N SER A 11 20.87 -4.90 -0.40
CA SER A 11 19.89 -5.82 0.17
C SER A 11 18.43 -5.45 -0.13
N ILE A 12 18.11 -4.16 -0.28
CA ILE A 12 16.76 -3.71 -0.67
C ILE A 12 16.53 -3.97 -2.16
N GLU A 13 17.54 -3.75 -3.00
CA GLU A 13 17.45 -4.01 -4.45
C GLU A 13 17.32 -5.51 -4.77
N GLU A 14 18.01 -6.36 -4.03
CA GLU A 14 17.94 -7.83 -4.16
C GLU A 14 16.65 -8.45 -3.59
N SER A 15 15.85 -7.69 -2.83
CA SER A 15 14.61 -8.23 -2.26
C SER A 15 13.52 -8.41 -3.32
N ASP A 16 12.88 -9.58 -3.29
CA ASP A 16 11.70 -9.86 -4.13
C ASP A 16 10.46 -9.03 -3.72
N GLU A 17 10.46 -8.46 -2.51
CA GLU A 17 9.42 -7.55 -2.04
C GLU A 17 9.86 -6.08 -2.07
N ILE A 18 8.93 -5.20 -2.44
CA ILE A 18 9.11 -3.75 -2.41
C ILE A 18 8.17 -3.11 -1.39
N ILE A 19 8.55 -1.93 -0.88
CA ILE A 19 7.63 -1.05 -0.15
C ILE A 19 7.02 -0.05 -1.11
N LEU A 20 5.69 0.01 -1.15
CA LEU A 20 4.93 0.98 -1.93
C LEU A 20 4.18 1.95 -1.03
N LYS A 21 4.13 3.20 -1.48
CA LYS A 21 3.33 4.26 -0.88
C LYS A 21 2.49 4.90 -1.97
N MET A 22 1.17 4.87 -1.81
CA MET A 22 0.24 5.35 -2.83
C MET A 22 -0.96 6.07 -2.22
N GLU A 23 -1.39 7.13 -2.88
CA GLU A 23 -2.60 7.87 -2.52
C GLU A 23 -3.80 7.33 -3.31
N VAL A 24 -4.92 7.14 -2.63
CA VAL A 24 -6.16 6.65 -3.21
C VAL A 24 -6.94 7.82 -3.81
N LYS A 25 -7.08 7.80 -5.13
CA LYS A 25 -7.77 8.81 -5.95
C LYS A 25 -8.95 8.24 -6.73
N ASN A 26 -9.00 6.92 -6.90
CA ASN A 26 -10.09 6.22 -7.57
C ASN A 26 -11.37 6.26 -6.72
N ALA A 27 -12.39 6.95 -7.23
CA ALA A 27 -13.66 7.10 -6.54
C ALA A 27 -14.48 5.80 -6.44
N ASP A 28 -14.24 4.82 -7.33
CA ASP A 28 -14.99 3.55 -7.37
C ASP A 28 -14.66 2.62 -6.19
N ILE A 29 -13.59 2.93 -5.45
CA ILE A 29 -13.17 2.16 -4.28
C ILE A 29 -13.41 2.87 -2.95
N PHE A 30 -13.96 4.08 -2.97
CA PHE A 30 -14.31 4.78 -1.75
C PHE A 30 -15.42 4.02 -1.00
N ASP A 31 -15.35 4.05 0.32
CA ASP A 31 -16.27 3.38 1.26
C ASP A 31 -16.32 1.86 1.11
N ARG A 32 -15.42 1.28 0.32
CA ARG A 32 -15.23 -0.17 0.22
C ARG A 32 -14.16 -0.63 1.19
N THR A 33 -14.37 -1.80 1.78
CA THR A 33 -13.42 -2.42 2.69
C THR A 33 -12.29 -3.14 1.94
N LEU A 34 -11.15 -3.34 2.61
CA LEU A 34 -10.03 -4.12 2.06
C LEU A 34 -10.44 -5.53 1.65
N LYS A 35 -11.35 -6.15 2.43
CA LYS A 35 -11.90 -7.49 2.17
C LYS A 35 -12.74 -7.53 0.90
N GLU A 36 -13.58 -6.53 0.66
CA GLU A 36 -14.38 -6.43 -0.57
C GLU A 36 -13.52 -6.22 -1.81
N LEU A 37 -12.45 -5.43 -1.67
CA LEU A 37 -11.51 -5.14 -2.75
C LEU A 37 -10.58 -6.32 -3.03
N LYS A 38 -10.44 -7.26 -2.09
CA LYS A 38 -9.55 -8.43 -2.15
C LYS A 38 -8.12 -8.05 -2.53
N VAL A 39 -7.63 -6.93 -1.99
CA VAL A 39 -6.35 -6.31 -2.38
C VAL A 39 -5.22 -7.35 -2.33
N GLU A 40 -5.03 -7.98 -1.17
CA GLU A 40 -3.96 -8.95 -0.94
C GLU A 40 -3.99 -10.11 -1.94
N THR A 41 -5.16 -10.72 -2.16
CA THR A 41 -5.28 -11.87 -3.08
C THR A 41 -5.13 -11.47 -4.55
N ARG A 42 -5.54 -10.25 -4.94
CA ARG A 42 -5.47 -9.79 -6.34
C ARG A 42 -4.07 -9.33 -6.72
N THR A 43 -3.38 -8.65 -5.81
CA THR A 43 -2.13 -7.96 -6.09
C THR A 43 -0.90 -8.63 -5.48
N GLY A 44 -1.08 -9.49 -4.47
CA GLY A 44 0.02 -10.00 -3.65
C GLY A 44 0.55 -8.95 -2.65
N MET A 45 -0.02 -7.74 -2.64
CA MET A 45 0.42 -6.65 -1.77
C MET A 45 -0.31 -6.71 -0.43
N PHE A 46 0.46 -6.62 0.64
CA PHE A 46 -0.02 -6.53 2.01
C PHE A 46 -0.04 -5.08 2.48
N ILE A 47 -1.19 -4.59 2.97
CA ILE A 47 -1.31 -3.22 3.48
C ILE A 47 -0.79 -3.17 4.92
N LEU A 48 0.30 -2.45 5.13
CA LEU A 48 0.93 -2.26 6.43
C LEU A 48 0.26 -1.14 7.22
N ALA A 49 -0.14 -0.06 6.54
CA ALA A 49 -0.80 1.07 7.19
C ALA A 49 -1.63 1.91 6.21
N ILE A 50 -2.63 2.61 6.75
CA ILE A 50 -3.43 3.63 6.08
C ILE A 50 -3.25 4.93 6.84
N ARG A 51 -2.78 5.99 6.16
CA ARG A 51 -2.80 7.35 6.69
C ARG A 51 -3.98 8.10 6.09
N ARG A 52 -4.92 8.48 6.94
CA ARG A 52 -6.06 9.31 6.60
C ARG A 52 -5.61 10.73 6.27
N ARG A 53 -6.42 11.46 5.51
CA ARG A 53 -6.17 12.87 5.16
C ARG A 53 -6.09 13.80 6.39
N ASP A 54 -6.79 13.46 7.47
CA ASP A 54 -6.75 14.18 8.75
C ASP A 54 -5.46 13.91 9.57
N GLY A 55 -4.55 13.07 9.07
CA GLY A 55 -3.30 12.70 9.73
C GLY A 55 -3.40 11.47 10.62
N ARG A 56 -4.59 10.88 10.79
CA ARG A 56 -4.77 9.66 11.58
C ARG A 56 -4.16 8.45 10.89
N TRP A 57 -3.53 7.60 11.68
CA TRP A 57 -2.94 6.34 11.21
C TRP A 57 -3.77 5.14 11.65
N ILE A 58 -3.88 4.17 10.75
CA ILE A 58 -4.39 2.83 11.02
C ILE A 58 -3.27 1.88 10.64
N TYR A 59 -2.71 1.18 11.63
CA TYR A 59 -1.65 0.19 11.43
C TYR A 59 -2.24 -1.21 11.39
N ASN A 60 -1.65 -2.06 10.54
CA ASN A 60 -2.12 -3.43 10.32
C ASN A 60 -3.65 -3.51 10.16
N PRO A 61 -4.21 -2.77 9.18
CA PRO A 61 -5.65 -2.71 8.98
C PRO A 61 -6.20 -4.11 8.71
N ALA A 62 -7.28 -4.47 9.40
CA ALA A 62 -8.00 -5.70 9.12
C ALA A 62 -8.87 -5.55 7.87
N GLY A 63 -9.46 -6.67 7.42
CA GLY A 63 -10.24 -6.70 6.19
C GLY A 63 -11.47 -5.79 6.18
N ASP A 64 -11.97 -5.37 7.35
CA ASP A 64 -13.09 -4.44 7.53
C ASP A 64 -12.68 -2.96 7.45
N ALA A 65 -11.39 -2.65 7.32
CA ALA A 65 -10.92 -1.28 7.15
C ALA A 65 -11.43 -0.69 5.82
N GLU A 66 -12.14 0.42 5.91
CA GLU A 66 -12.68 1.16 4.76
C GLU A 66 -11.62 2.06 4.13
N ILE A 67 -11.58 2.06 2.80
CA ILE A 67 -10.84 3.02 1.99
C ILE A 67 -11.61 4.32 1.86
N ARG A 68 -10.92 5.45 2.02
CA ARG A 68 -11.48 6.80 1.90
C ARG A 68 -10.68 7.62 0.89
N ASN A 69 -11.34 8.64 0.35
CA ASN A 69 -10.71 9.61 -0.54
C ASN A 69 -9.46 10.25 0.11
N GLY A 70 -8.33 10.19 -0.59
CA GLY A 70 -7.06 10.76 -0.13
C GLY A 70 -6.36 9.95 0.95
N ASP A 71 -6.81 8.72 1.21
CA ASP A 71 -6.04 7.78 2.02
C ASP A 71 -4.69 7.52 1.37
N LEU A 72 -3.65 7.45 2.19
CA LEU A 72 -2.32 7.04 1.78
C LEU A 72 -2.05 5.63 2.30
N LEU A 73 -1.95 4.67 1.37
CA LEU A 73 -1.66 3.28 1.66
C LEU A 73 -0.14 3.06 1.69
N ILE A 74 0.33 2.39 2.75
CA ILE A 74 1.69 1.87 2.85
C ILE A 74 1.59 0.36 2.74
N MET A 75 2.32 -0.23 1.80
CA MET A 75 2.17 -1.62 1.41
C MET A 75 3.53 -2.27 1.21
N ARG A 76 3.57 -3.60 1.34
CA ARG A 76 4.71 -4.43 0.92
C ARG A 76 4.25 -5.60 0.06
N GLY A 77 5.10 -6.10 -0.81
CA GLY A 77 4.78 -7.28 -1.61
C GLY A 77 5.59 -7.34 -2.90
N PRO A 78 5.29 -8.30 -3.79
CA PRO A 78 6.04 -8.51 -5.01
C PRO A 78 5.96 -7.28 -5.92
N ARG A 79 7.04 -7.01 -6.66
CA ARG A 79 7.12 -5.87 -7.58
C ARG A 79 5.98 -5.84 -8.61
N GLU A 80 5.52 -7.01 -9.05
CA GLU A 80 4.39 -7.18 -9.98
C GLU A 80 3.05 -6.64 -9.43
N GLY A 81 2.92 -6.55 -8.11
CA GLY A 81 1.75 -6.01 -7.43
C GLY A 81 1.59 -4.49 -7.60
N GLU A 82 2.66 -3.77 -7.95
CA GLU A 82 2.64 -2.32 -8.13
C GLU A 82 1.64 -1.89 -9.20
N ALA A 83 1.72 -2.48 -10.40
CA ALA A 83 0.88 -2.10 -11.53
C ALA A 83 -0.61 -2.30 -11.21
N LYS A 84 -0.94 -3.41 -10.53
CA LYS A 84 -2.31 -3.70 -10.10
C LYS A 84 -2.79 -2.76 -9.01
N MET A 85 -1.91 -2.41 -8.05
CA MET A 85 -2.26 -1.41 -7.05
C MET A 85 -2.52 -0.05 -7.68
N ARG A 86 -1.73 0.34 -8.68
CA ARG A 86 -1.88 1.59 -9.43
C ARG A 86 -3.25 1.69 -10.06
N GLU A 87 -3.66 0.66 -10.80
CA GLU A 87 -5.01 0.55 -11.36
C GLU A 87 -6.10 0.68 -10.28
N ILE A 88 -5.93 0.01 -9.13
CA ILE A 88 -6.90 0.08 -8.03
C ILE A 88 -6.99 1.51 -7.45
N CYS A 89 -5.85 2.15 -7.17
CA CYS A 89 -5.84 3.42 -6.44
C CYS A 89 -6.00 4.66 -7.33
N GLU A 90 -5.59 4.59 -8.59
CA GLU A 90 -5.62 5.74 -9.51
C GLU A 90 -6.82 5.67 -10.45
N GLY A 91 -7.27 4.46 -10.85
CA GLY A 91 -8.39 4.27 -11.78
C GLY A 91 -8.03 4.66 -13.20
#